data_AF-A0A7S2XGV5-F1
#
_entry.id   AF-A0A7S2XGV5-F1
#
_cell.length_a   1.000
_cell.length_b   1.000
_cell.length_c   1.000
_cell.angle_alpha   90.00
_cell.angle_beta   90.00
_cell.angle_gamma   90.00
#
_symmetry.space_group_name_H-M   'P 1'
#
loop_
_entity.id
_entity.type
_entity.pdbx_description
1 polymer ?
#
loop_
_entity_poly.entity_id
_entity_poly.type
_entity_poly.pdbx_seq_one_letter_code
_entity_poly.pdbx_strand_id
1 'polypeptide(L)'
;MTAASDMELLGECPPPETFTNESLAQINPKSLRRSITQKPFQIFFENRREGLPFPKAWTSSVHEFYLKGAGISEPFPQRGRPYLFTYSEETAKSVLERNPQLKQAGYKFDFQKPGRPFLSFDISLHGPITHIPIDTFNKSYPTMEVNPLFTGTVVFKDGTFVSSEDVDPISFEVGGAVETYAFASKAPSSLKYQLLPPYAQTGVITGVPLPSDPFTLSHANGIGGWAVASGLATLSSESLNNRLGQLYDYWSPSKTVLDSEHVFGDGGLTDNWNLFQILRREEVERFVIVTASSVSLNMSYDASERPPTETDIDSMISSSFGLDPQAITNSFHYRENHVFETDQFVELIDKLTSAAREGTGIIATMDCDVVDNEHYGIKGGRSVEVMFVYLGRVFAWEDKLPADLREELFEPVRDTSVLKGRRESKYPGFPNIPLFPLDMPPEQANLLANLQGWVVKNNSQLFMDFLG
;
A
#
# COMPACT_ATOMS: atom_id res chain seq x y z
N MET A 1 18.50 14.22 5.81
CA MET A 1 19.78 13.51 5.60
C MET A 1 19.46 12.22 4.86
N THR A 2 20.14 11.94 3.76
CA THR A 2 19.90 10.74 2.94
C THR A 2 20.81 9.60 3.42
N ALA A 3 20.31 8.36 3.40
CA ALA A 3 21.12 7.19 3.69
C ALA A 3 22.17 6.91 2.61
N ALA A 4 23.38 6.52 3.00
CA ALA A 4 24.52 6.21 2.14
C ALA A 4 24.54 4.75 1.66
N SER A 5 23.79 3.86 2.31
CA SER A 5 23.69 2.44 1.95
C SER A 5 22.34 1.84 2.34
N ASP A 6 22.05 0.65 1.80
CA ASP A 6 20.86 -0.11 2.13
C ASP A 6 20.83 -0.54 3.60
N MET A 7 22.01 -0.88 4.15
CA MET A 7 22.13 -1.22 5.57
C MET A 7 21.85 -0.01 6.46
N GLU A 8 22.29 1.20 6.06
CA GLU A 8 21.96 2.43 6.80
C GLU A 8 20.46 2.78 6.67
N LEU A 9 19.88 2.59 5.48
CA LEU A 9 18.47 2.87 5.21
C LEU A 9 17.53 1.88 5.92
N LEU A 10 17.77 0.58 5.81
CA LEU A 10 16.91 -0.46 6.41
C LEU A 10 17.22 -0.71 7.89
N GLY A 11 18.41 -0.29 8.34
CA GLY A 11 18.94 -0.53 9.67
C GLY A 11 19.55 -1.93 9.80
N GLU A 12 20.41 -2.10 10.80
CA GLU A 12 21.03 -3.39 11.12
C GLU A 12 20.03 -4.36 11.76
N CYS A 13 20.22 -5.66 11.53
CA CYS A 13 19.47 -6.71 12.23
C CYS A 13 20.48 -7.53 13.06
N PRO A 14 20.84 -7.04 14.27
CA PRO A 14 21.82 -7.68 15.15
C PRO A 14 21.26 -8.98 15.76
N PRO A 15 22.10 -9.86 16.32
CA PRO A 15 21.64 -11.05 17.03
C PRO A 15 20.73 -10.67 18.23
N PRO A 16 19.59 -11.35 18.45
CA PRO A 16 18.64 -10.97 19.51
C PRO A 16 19.23 -10.97 20.92
N GLU A 17 20.20 -11.85 21.19
CA GLU A 17 20.92 -11.95 22.47
C GLU A 17 21.75 -10.71 22.83
N THR A 18 21.99 -9.82 21.86
CA THR A 18 22.77 -8.59 22.07
C THR A 18 21.94 -7.41 22.56
N PHE A 19 20.61 -7.57 22.65
CA PHE A 19 19.74 -6.48 23.02
C PHE A 19 19.93 -6.01 24.46
N THR A 20 19.92 -4.69 24.61
CA THR A 20 19.80 -3.99 25.89
C THR A 20 18.73 -2.91 25.76
N ASN A 21 18.21 -2.43 26.89
CA ASN A 21 17.30 -1.28 26.90
C ASN A 21 17.92 -0.06 26.20
N GLU A 22 19.24 0.14 26.34
CA GLU A 22 19.96 1.22 25.67
C GLU A 22 20.04 1.00 24.15
N SER A 23 20.41 -0.20 23.70
CA SER A 23 20.52 -0.48 22.26
C SER A 23 19.18 -0.39 21.54
N LEU A 24 18.10 -0.83 22.20
CA LEU A 24 16.75 -0.76 21.65
C LEU A 24 16.23 0.68 21.56
N ALA A 25 16.63 1.56 22.47
CA ALA A 25 16.20 2.96 22.46
C ALA A 25 16.90 3.80 21.36
N GLN A 26 17.98 3.28 20.77
CA GLN A 26 18.73 3.96 19.73
C GLN A 26 18.22 3.58 18.34
N ILE A 27 17.79 4.59 17.56
CA ILE A 27 17.48 4.43 16.15
C ILE A 27 18.41 5.32 15.33
N ASN A 28 19.02 4.74 14.30
CA ASN A 28 19.81 5.51 13.35
C ASN A 28 18.90 6.57 12.69
N PRO A 29 19.24 7.87 12.79
CA PRO A 29 18.40 8.96 12.29
C PRO A 29 18.16 8.94 10.77
N LYS A 30 18.88 8.12 10.02
CA LYS A 30 18.74 7.94 8.57
C LYS A 30 18.04 6.63 8.18
N SER A 31 17.76 5.76 9.15
CA SER A 31 17.03 4.52 8.89
C SER A 31 15.54 4.81 8.72
N LEU A 32 14.88 4.07 7.83
CA LEU A 32 13.43 4.06 7.66
C LEU A 32 12.71 3.66 8.95
N ARG A 33 13.33 2.89 9.84
CA ARG A 33 12.73 2.55 11.16
C ARG A 33 12.41 3.79 11.99
N ARG A 34 13.12 4.89 11.76
CA ARG A 34 12.86 6.16 12.44
C ARG A 34 11.51 6.76 12.07
N SER A 35 10.97 6.44 10.89
CA SER A 35 9.71 7.02 10.44
C SER A 35 8.64 6.74 11.48
N ILE A 36 8.37 5.47 11.80
CA ILE A 36 7.32 5.05 12.74
C ILE A 36 7.50 5.52 14.19
N THR A 37 8.64 6.11 14.54
CA THR A 37 8.90 6.68 15.87
C THR A 37 8.76 8.19 15.94
N GLN A 38 8.53 8.82 14.80
CA GLN A 38 8.15 10.21 14.72
C GLN A 38 6.63 10.33 14.85
N LYS A 39 6.15 11.54 15.15
CA LYS A 39 4.71 11.83 15.23
C LYS A 39 4.27 12.45 13.91
N PRO A 40 3.74 11.69 12.95
CA PRO A 40 3.43 12.23 11.61
C PRO A 40 2.40 13.36 11.70
N PHE A 41 1.47 13.29 12.65
CA PHE A 41 0.51 14.36 12.89
C PHE A 41 1.16 15.65 13.42
N GLN A 42 2.26 15.56 14.15
CA GLN A 42 3.00 16.76 14.56
C GLN A 42 3.59 17.47 13.34
N ILE A 43 4.27 16.72 12.46
CA ILE A 43 4.82 17.24 11.20
C ILE A 43 3.67 17.82 10.34
N PHE A 44 2.55 17.13 10.28
CA PHE A 44 1.34 17.61 9.60
C PHE A 44 0.85 18.95 10.14
N PHE A 45 0.73 19.11 11.47
CA PHE A 45 0.29 20.38 12.04
C PHE A 45 1.33 21.49 11.87
N GLU A 46 2.62 21.17 11.87
CA GLU A 46 3.70 22.10 11.54
C GLU A 46 3.55 22.59 10.07
N ASN A 47 3.36 21.66 9.14
CA ASN A 47 3.09 21.94 7.72
C ASN A 47 1.83 22.81 7.52
N ARG A 48 0.76 22.56 8.29
CA ARG A 48 -0.45 23.40 8.32
C ARG A 48 -0.17 24.81 8.83
N ARG A 49 0.63 24.94 9.90
CA ARG A 49 1.02 26.23 10.49
C ARG A 49 1.87 27.06 9.52
N GLU A 50 2.66 26.41 8.68
CA GLU A 50 3.41 27.04 7.59
C GLU A 50 2.56 27.44 6.38
N GLY A 51 1.25 27.18 6.42
CA GLY A 51 0.29 27.64 5.43
C GLY A 51 -0.02 26.64 4.32
N LEU A 52 0.50 25.41 4.36
CA LEU A 52 0.11 24.38 3.40
C LEU A 52 -1.37 24.00 3.59
N PRO A 53 -2.20 23.95 2.53
CA PRO A 53 -3.54 23.37 2.57
C PRO A 53 -3.53 21.95 3.13
N PHE A 54 -4.67 21.49 3.67
CA PHE A 54 -4.73 20.20 4.38
C PHE A 54 -4.21 19.02 3.55
N PRO A 55 -4.63 18.80 2.28
CA PRO A 55 -4.14 17.67 1.48
C PRO A 55 -2.64 17.76 1.22
N LYS A 56 -2.12 18.97 0.99
CA LYS A 56 -0.69 19.22 0.79
C LYS A 56 0.12 19.03 2.07
N ALA A 57 -0.40 19.46 3.21
CA ALA A 57 0.25 19.26 4.50
C ALA A 57 0.37 17.76 4.81
N TRP A 58 -0.65 16.95 4.46
CA TRP A 58 -0.58 15.50 4.57
C TRP A 58 0.51 14.92 3.66
N THR A 59 0.47 15.22 2.36
CA THR A 59 1.47 14.75 1.37
C THR A 59 2.90 15.15 1.76
N SER A 60 3.11 16.38 2.24
CA SER A 60 4.41 16.82 2.76
C SER A 60 4.84 16.05 4.00
N SER A 61 3.90 15.68 4.89
CA SER A 61 4.23 14.90 6.09
C SER A 61 4.65 13.48 5.73
N VAL A 62 3.91 12.83 4.81
CA VAL A 62 4.27 11.51 4.28
C VAL A 62 5.64 11.54 3.62
N HIS A 63 5.95 12.58 2.83
CA HIS A 63 7.27 12.77 2.24
C HIS A 63 8.36 12.89 3.31
N GLU A 64 8.20 13.79 4.27
CA GLU A 64 9.20 14.02 5.32
C GLU A 64 9.45 12.76 6.15
N PHE A 65 8.38 12.00 6.41
CA PHE A 65 8.37 10.82 7.25
C PHE A 65 8.98 9.58 6.57
N TYR A 66 8.59 9.28 5.32
CA TYR A 66 8.98 8.04 4.63
C TYR A 66 9.99 8.25 3.49
N LEU A 67 9.91 9.35 2.74
CA LEU A 67 10.56 9.44 1.43
C LEU A 67 11.84 10.30 1.44
N LYS A 68 11.89 11.32 2.30
CA LYS A 68 13.03 12.23 2.42
C LYS A 68 14.34 11.52 2.78
N GLY A 69 14.27 10.53 3.67
CA GLY A 69 15.42 9.70 4.04
C GLY A 69 15.96 8.84 2.89
N ALA A 70 15.06 8.42 1.98
CA ALA A 70 15.41 7.67 0.78
C ALA A 70 16.00 8.55 -0.34
N GLY A 71 15.95 9.87 -0.19
CA GLY A 71 16.46 10.85 -1.15
C GLY A 71 15.45 11.30 -2.19
N ILE A 72 14.16 11.07 -1.95
CA ILE A 72 13.07 11.53 -2.84
C ILE A 72 12.88 13.04 -2.68
N SER A 73 12.64 13.72 -3.80
CA SER A 73 12.54 15.17 -3.86
C SER A 73 11.26 15.70 -3.20
N GLU A 74 11.28 16.96 -2.74
CA GLU A 74 10.14 17.61 -2.10
C GLU A 74 8.92 17.67 -3.05
N PRO A 75 7.69 17.43 -2.55
CA PRO A 75 6.49 17.32 -3.40
C PRO A 75 6.04 18.63 -4.04
N PHE A 76 6.35 19.78 -3.44
CA PHE A 76 5.71 21.05 -3.78
C PHE A 76 6.71 22.17 -4.07
N PRO A 77 6.45 23.02 -5.09
CA PRO A 77 7.29 24.17 -5.45
C PRO A 77 7.63 25.11 -4.28
N GLN A 78 6.72 25.27 -3.31
CA GLN A 78 6.89 26.12 -2.14
C GLN A 78 8.05 25.65 -1.24
N ARG A 79 8.46 24.38 -1.32
CA ARG A 79 9.52 23.77 -0.50
C ARG A 79 10.76 23.38 -1.28
N GLY A 80 10.72 23.52 -2.60
CA GLY A 80 11.75 23.08 -3.51
C GLY A 80 11.13 22.73 -4.84
N ARG A 81 11.95 22.56 -5.88
CA ARG A 81 11.41 22.14 -7.17
C ARG A 81 10.96 20.67 -7.08
N PRO A 82 9.69 20.35 -7.35
CA PRO A 82 9.24 18.95 -7.40
C PRO A 82 9.89 18.21 -8.56
N TYR A 83 10.23 16.95 -8.32
CA TYR A 83 10.72 16.05 -9.35
C TYR A 83 9.57 15.13 -9.73
N LEU A 84 9.41 14.91 -11.02
CA LEU A 84 8.61 13.81 -11.53
C LEU A 84 9.31 12.50 -11.17
N PHE A 85 8.70 11.34 -11.42
CA PHE A 85 9.39 10.08 -11.24
C PHE A 85 9.23 9.20 -12.48
N THR A 86 10.29 8.47 -12.80
CA THR A 86 10.26 7.49 -13.88
C THR A 86 11.30 6.39 -13.65
N TYR A 87 11.31 5.38 -14.52
CA TYR A 87 12.12 4.18 -14.31
C TYR A 87 13.63 4.46 -14.38
N SER A 88 14.09 5.20 -15.40
CA SER A 88 15.52 5.42 -15.64
C SER A 88 15.81 6.76 -16.31
N GLU A 89 17.09 7.15 -16.38
CA GLU A 89 17.53 8.32 -17.13
C GLU A 89 17.16 8.24 -18.62
N GLU A 90 17.22 7.04 -19.20
CA GLU A 90 16.82 6.81 -20.60
C GLU A 90 15.33 7.03 -20.80
N THR A 91 14.50 6.53 -19.88
CA THR A 91 13.05 6.77 -19.88
C THR A 91 12.75 8.27 -19.76
N ALA A 92 13.42 8.98 -18.83
CA ALA A 92 13.26 10.43 -18.69
C ALA A 92 13.66 11.20 -19.95
N LYS A 93 14.76 10.81 -20.62
CA LYS A 93 15.20 11.43 -21.87
C LYS A 93 14.12 11.26 -22.96
N SER A 94 13.59 10.06 -23.12
CA SER A 94 12.50 9.77 -24.06
C SER A 94 11.24 10.60 -23.74
N VAL A 95 10.87 10.72 -22.46
CA VAL A 95 9.76 11.57 -22.02
C VAL A 95 9.99 13.03 -22.41
N LEU A 96 11.18 13.59 -22.12
CA LEU A 96 11.51 14.99 -22.42
C LEU A 96 11.59 15.29 -23.92
N GLU A 97 12.00 14.32 -24.74
CA GLU A 97 12.02 14.43 -26.20
C GLU A 97 10.61 14.49 -26.78
N ARG A 98 9.69 13.65 -26.27
CA ARG A 98 8.27 13.64 -26.66
C ARG A 98 7.47 14.80 -26.07
N ASN A 99 7.95 15.42 -24.99
CA ASN A 99 7.26 16.48 -24.26
C ASN A 99 8.15 17.75 -24.09
N PRO A 100 8.35 18.56 -25.14
CA PRO A 100 9.18 19.76 -25.08
C PRO A 100 8.76 20.76 -23.99
N GLN A 101 7.47 20.80 -23.63
CA GLN A 101 6.96 21.63 -22.54
C GLN A 101 7.56 21.26 -21.18
N LEU A 102 7.78 19.97 -20.88
CA LEU A 102 8.42 19.53 -19.64
C LEU A 102 9.88 19.97 -19.60
N LYS A 103 10.57 19.86 -20.75
CA LYS A 103 11.96 20.29 -20.91
C LYS A 103 12.10 21.81 -20.74
N GLN A 104 11.22 22.59 -21.35
CA GLN A 104 11.20 24.06 -21.22
C GLN A 104 10.85 24.49 -19.80
N ALA A 105 9.89 23.81 -19.16
CA ALA A 105 9.58 23.99 -17.74
C ALA A 105 10.68 23.47 -16.81
N GLY A 106 11.72 22.81 -17.35
CA GLY A 106 12.92 22.34 -16.66
C GLY A 106 12.70 21.26 -15.61
N TYR A 107 11.65 20.45 -15.74
CA TYR A 107 11.39 19.34 -14.81
C TYR A 107 12.58 18.38 -14.72
N LYS A 108 12.74 17.81 -13.53
CA LYS A 108 13.71 16.75 -13.22
C LYS A 108 12.96 15.49 -12.77
N PHE A 109 13.67 14.38 -12.70
CA PHE A 109 13.12 13.07 -12.39
C PHE A 109 13.86 12.42 -11.22
N ASP A 110 13.10 11.84 -10.29
CA ASP A 110 13.55 10.80 -9.38
C ASP A 110 13.49 9.45 -10.12
N PHE A 111 14.46 8.57 -9.86
CA PHE A 111 14.61 7.30 -10.57
C PHE A 111 14.49 6.09 -9.65
N GLN A 112 14.05 4.97 -10.22
CA GLN A 112 14.18 3.66 -9.58
C GLN A 112 15.67 3.39 -9.33
N LYS A 113 16.03 3.02 -8.09
CA LYS A 113 17.42 2.64 -7.78
C LYS A 113 17.74 1.27 -8.39
N PRO A 114 18.88 1.12 -9.09
CA PRO A 114 19.31 -0.18 -9.62
C PRO A 114 19.41 -1.24 -8.52
N GLY A 115 19.07 -2.49 -8.86
CA GLY A 115 19.11 -3.62 -7.92
C GLY A 115 18.00 -3.62 -6.86
N ARG A 116 16.98 -2.76 -7.00
CA ARG A 116 15.78 -2.75 -6.15
C ARG A 116 14.57 -3.32 -6.89
N PRO A 117 13.61 -3.95 -6.19
CA PRO A 117 12.36 -4.41 -6.80
C PRO A 117 11.66 -3.29 -7.56
N PHE A 118 11.01 -3.64 -8.67
CA PHE A 118 10.21 -2.68 -9.43
C PHE A 118 9.11 -2.10 -8.53
N LEU A 119 9.08 -0.78 -8.40
CA LEU A 119 8.10 -0.10 -7.56
C LEU A 119 6.72 -0.19 -8.22
N SER A 120 5.74 -0.72 -7.50
CA SER A 120 4.33 -0.71 -7.86
C SER A 120 3.52 -0.69 -6.57
N PHE A 121 2.52 0.17 -6.50
CA PHE A 121 1.57 0.26 -5.40
C PHE A 121 0.27 0.89 -5.88
N ASP A 122 -0.75 0.81 -5.03
CA ASP A 122 -2.10 1.15 -5.41
C ASP A 122 -2.60 2.45 -4.77
N ILE A 123 -3.46 3.14 -5.50
CA ILE A 123 -4.35 4.19 -5.00
C ILE A 123 -5.79 3.86 -5.41
N SER A 124 -6.78 4.30 -4.64
CA SER A 124 -8.19 4.08 -4.97
C SER A 124 -8.82 5.35 -5.57
N LEU A 125 -9.62 5.19 -6.63
CA LEU A 125 -10.52 6.24 -7.13
C LEU A 125 -11.87 6.11 -6.43
N HIS A 126 -12.27 7.11 -5.64
CA HIS A 126 -13.56 7.05 -4.94
C HIS A 126 -14.70 7.56 -5.82
N GLY A 127 -14.45 8.56 -6.67
CA GLY A 127 -15.44 9.10 -7.59
C GLY A 127 -15.34 10.61 -7.74
N PRO A 128 -16.22 11.22 -8.55
CA PRO A 128 -16.24 12.66 -8.76
C PRO A 128 -16.70 13.37 -7.49
N ILE A 129 -16.07 14.51 -7.18
CA ILE A 129 -16.36 15.28 -5.95
C ILE A 129 -17.84 15.67 -5.86
N THR A 130 -18.51 15.88 -6.99
CA THR A 130 -19.93 16.24 -7.10
C THR A 130 -20.91 15.15 -6.68
N HIS A 131 -20.44 13.91 -6.46
CA HIS A 131 -21.28 12.77 -6.03
C HIS A 131 -20.91 12.25 -4.64
N ILE A 132 -20.19 13.07 -3.89
CA ILE A 132 -19.84 12.82 -2.50
C ILE A 132 -20.92 13.44 -1.60
N PRO A 133 -21.45 12.76 -0.58
CA PRO A 133 -21.04 11.44 -0.07
C PRO A 133 -21.50 10.24 -0.90
N ILE A 134 -20.60 9.28 -1.16
CA ILE A 134 -20.89 8.02 -1.86
C ILE A 134 -21.72 7.08 -0.98
N ASP A 135 -22.69 6.39 -1.59
CA ASP A 135 -23.43 5.29 -0.97
C ASP A 135 -22.50 4.15 -0.54
N THR A 136 -22.51 3.86 0.76
CA THR A 136 -21.65 2.83 1.34
C THR A 136 -21.85 1.45 0.74
N PHE A 137 -23.05 1.12 0.27
CA PHE A 137 -23.37 -0.19 -0.31
C PHE A 137 -22.99 -0.29 -1.79
N ASN A 138 -22.79 0.86 -2.46
CA ASN A 138 -22.51 0.93 -3.89
C ASN A 138 -21.15 1.54 -4.22
N LYS A 139 -20.18 1.35 -3.32
CA LYS A 139 -18.77 1.68 -3.59
C LYS A 139 -18.23 0.74 -4.66
N SER A 140 -17.46 1.30 -5.59
CA SER A 140 -16.75 0.56 -6.63
C SER A 140 -15.22 0.64 -6.50
N TYR A 141 -14.73 1.60 -5.72
CA TYR A 141 -13.33 1.99 -5.47
C TYR A 141 -12.31 1.39 -6.45
N PRO A 142 -12.34 1.79 -7.74
CA PRO A 142 -11.42 1.21 -8.70
C PRO A 142 -9.97 1.49 -8.29
N THR A 143 -9.19 0.43 -8.18
CA THR A 143 -7.78 0.50 -7.85
C THR A 143 -6.98 0.93 -9.08
N MET A 144 -6.09 1.91 -8.89
CA MET A 144 -5.13 2.36 -9.89
C MET A 144 -3.72 2.03 -9.44
N GLU A 145 -2.98 1.39 -10.33
CA GLU A 145 -1.57 1.13 -10.16
C GLU A 145 -0.79 2.42 -10.39
N VAL A 146 0.15 2.70 -9.49
CA VAL A 146 1.17 3.73 -9.66
C VAL A 146 2.54 3.06 -9.73
N ASN A 147 3.25 3.27 -10.83
CA ASN A 147 4.62 2.81 -10.99
C ASN A 147 5.47 3.82 -11.79
N PRO A 148 6.78 3.61 -11.94
CA PRO A 148 7.66 4.54 -12.67
C PRO A 148 7.40 4.64 -14.19
N LEU A 149 6.50 3.85 -14.75
CA LEU A 149 6.17 3.86 -16.18
C LEU A 149 4.80 4.49 -16.44
N PHE A 150 3.82 4.24 -15.56
CA PHE A 150 2.46 4.73 -15.72
C PHE A 150 1.72 4.87 -14.39
N THR A 151 0.62 5.62 -14.45
CA THR A 151 -0.44 5.63 -13.44
C THR A 151 -1.80 5.34 -14.11
N GLY A 152 -2.59 4.45 -13.53
CA GLY A 152 -3.97 4.18 -13.96
C GLY A 152 -4.38 2.73 -13.73
N THR A 153 -5.44 2.29 -14.40
CA THR A 153 -5.92 0.91 -14.31
C THR A 153 -6.08 0.30 -15.69
N VAL A 154 -5.55 -0.91 -15.90
CA VAL A 154 -5.62 -1.56 -17.22
C VAL A 154 -6.97 -2.21 -17.50
N VAL A 155 -7.86 -2.20 -16.51
CA VAL A 155 -9.24 -2.70 -16.63
C VAL A 155 -10.14 -1.56 -17.04
N PHE A 156 -10.87 -1.74 -18.13
CA PHE A 156 -11.91 -0.81 -18.55
C PHE A 156 -13.25 -1.26 -17.99
N LYS A 157 -13.90 -0.39 -17.22
CA LYS A 157 -15.26 -0.62 -16.73
C LYS A 157 -16.07 0.67 -16.72
N ASP A 158 -17.36 0.56 -16.97
CA ASP A 158 -18.28 1.65 -16.68
C ASP A 158 -18.43 1.74 -15.16
N GLY A 159 -17.82 2.77 -14.57
CA GLY A 159 -17.93 3.06 -13.15
C GLY A 159 -19.20 3.85 -12.90
N THR A 160 -20.19 3.24 -12.24
CA THR A 160 -21.36 3.95 -11.72
C THR A 160 -21.09 4.39 -10.28
N PHE A 161 -21.24 5.68 -10.03
CA PHE A 161 -21.08 6.28 -8.71
C PHE A 161 -22.43 6.80 -8.24
N VAL A 162 -22.86 6.30 -7.08
CA VAL A 162 -24.15 6.64 -6.46
C VAL A 162 -23.88 7.46 -5.22
N SER A 163 -24.47 8.65 -5.16
CA SER A 163 -24.47 9.47 -3.95
C SER A 163 -25.49 8.90 -2.95
N SER A 164 -25.20 9.06 -1.67
CA SER A 164 -26.18 8.83 -0.59
C SER A 164 -27.15 9.99 -0.44
N GLU A 165 -26.90 11.11 -1.13
CA GLU A 165 -27.84 12.21 -1.30
C GLU A 165 -28.75 11.97 -2.53
N ASP A 166 -29.86 12.72 -2.61
CA ASP A 166 -30.84 12.63 -3.70
C ASP A 166 -30.30 13.30 -5.00
N VAL A 167 -29.26 12.69 -5.57
CA VAL A 167 -28.59 13.09 -6.80
C VAL A 167 -28.58 11.89 -7.75
N ASP A 168 -28.90 12.14 -9.03
CA ASP A 168 -28.90 11.09 -10.05
C ASP A 168 -27.51 10.40 -10.13
N PRO A 169 -27.45 9.06 -10.22
CA PRO A 169 -26.19 8.35 -10.43
C PRO A 169 -25.43 8.86 -11.66
N ILE A 170 -24.12 9.00 -11.51
CA ILE A 170 -23.23 9.29 -12.65
C ILE A 170 -22.50 8.03 -13.06
N SER A 171 -22.38 7.82 -14.37
CA SER A 171 -21.58 6.72 -14.92
C SER A 171 -20.57 7.26 -15.91
N PHE A 172 -19.32 6.83 -15.77
CA PHE A 172 -18.26 7.12 -16.73
C PHE A 172 -17.26 5.97 -16.78
N GLU A 173 -16.53 5.90 -17.88
CA GLU A 173 -15.54 4.86 -18.06
C GLU A 173 -14.32 5.12 -17.16
N VAL A 174 -14.00 4.13 -16.32
CA VAL A 174 -12.78 4.06 -15.56
C VAL A 174 -11.87 3.03 -16.23
N GLY A 175 -10.62 3.39 -16.49
CA GLY A 175 -9.72 2.54 -17.25
C GLY A 175 -8.66 3.32 -18.00
N GLY A 176 -7.67 2.57 -18.48
CA GLY A 176 -6.49 3.08 -19.13
C GLY A 176 -5.44 3.59 -18.15
N ALA A 177 -4.23 3.71 -18.67
CA ALA A 177 -3.09 4.26 -17.96
C ALA A 177 -2.41 5.30 -18.81
N VAL A 178 -1.86 6.32 -18.15
CA VAL A 178 -1.05 7.36 -18.77
C VAL A 178 0.34 7.34 -18.16
N GLU A 179 1.33 7.84 -18.89
CA GLU A 179 2.64 8.08 -18.27
C GLU A 179 2.47 8.96 -17.03
N THR A 180 3.11 8.58 -15.94
CA THR A 180 2.88 9.11 -14.60
C THR A 180 2.90 10.64 -14.51
N TYR A 181 3.72 11.31 -15.33
CA TYR A 181 3.80 12.77 -15.36
C TYR A 181 2.53 13.47 -15.88
N ALA A 182 1.71 12.75 -16.65
CA ALA A 182 0.45 13.24 -17.22
C ALA A 182 -0.74 12.95 -16.29
N PHE A 183 -0.57 12.11 -15.28
CA PHE A 183 -1.61 11.88 -14.29
C PHE A 183 -1.90 13.18 -13.51
N ALA A 184 -3.14 13.34 -13.06
CA ALA A 184 -3.66 14.56 -12.45
C ALA A 184 -3.65 15.81 -13.34
N SER A 185 -3.37 15.67 -14.65
CA SER A 185 -3.60 16.75 -15.59
C SER A 185 -5.09 16.85 -15.94
N LYS A 186 -5.52 18.04 -16.33
CA LYS A 186 -6.77 18.18 -17.08
C LYS A 186 -6.68 17.39 -18.37
N ALA A 187 -7.82 16.88 -18.82
CA ALA A 187 -7.91 16.31 -20.14
C ALA A 187 -7.68 17.41 -21.21
N PRO A 188 -7.17 17.08 -22.41
CA PRO A 188 -6.94 18.05 -23.47
C PRO A 188 -8.21 18.87 -23.79
N SER A 189 -8.15 20.19 -23.98
CA SER A 189 -9.36 20.98 -24.26
C SER A 189 -10.02 20.68 -25.63
N SER A 190 -9.35 19.93 -26.50
CA SER A 190 -9.78 19.59 -27.86
C SER A 190 -10.37 18.17 -28.01
N LEU A 191 -10.88 17.59 -26.91
CA LEU A 191 -11.36 16.20 -26.76
C LEU A 191 -12.37 15.68 -27.78
N LYS A 192 -12.90 16.53 -28.66
CA LYS A 192 -13.69 16.06 -29.78
C LYS A 192 -12.90 15.14 -30.74
N TYR A 193 -11.55 15.11 -30.70
CA TYR A 193 -10.72 14.34 -31.65
C TYR A 193 -9.36 13.76 -31.13
N GLN A 194 -9.10 13.65 -29.81
CA GLN A 194 -7.73 13.31 -29.33
C GLN A 194 -7.64 12.22 -28.24
N LEU A 195 -8.66 11.38 -28.08
CA LEU A 195 -8.51 10.13 -27.32
C LEU A 195 -7.88 9.05 -28.19
N LEU A 196 -7.47 7.92 -27.60
CA LEU A 196 -7.04 6.77 -28.38
C LEU A 196 -8.13 6.40 -29.40
N PRO A 197 -7.79 6.09 -30.66
CA PRO A 197 -8.76 5.58 -31.61
C PRO A 197 -9.50 4.37 -31.02
N PRO A 198 -10.78 4.15 -31.36
CA PRO A 198 -11.47 2.93 -30.97
C PRO A 198 -10.60 1.71 -31.25
N TYR A 199 -10.49 0.79 -30.28
CA TYR A 199 -9.68 -0.43 -30.33
C TYR A 199 -8.15 -0.26 -30.27
N ALA A 200 -7.62 0.96 -30.21
CA ALA A 200 -6.19 1.16 -29.97
C ALA A 200 -5.86 0.86 -28.51
N GLN A 201 -4.98 -0.11 -28.27
CA GLN A 201 -4.52 -0.50 -26.93
C GLN A 201 -3.43 0.44 -26.38
N THR A 202 -2.70 1.11 -27.27
CA THR A 202 -1.63 2.04 -26.93
C THR A 202 -1.59 3.19 -27.94
N GLY A 203 -1.16 4.38 -27.54
CA GLY A 203 -0.96 5.49 -28.45
C GLY A 203 -0.49 6.75 -27.74
N VAL A 204 -0.40 7.85 -28.50
CA VAL A 204 0.05 9.15 -28.00
C VAL A 204 -1.13 10.11 -28.00
N ILE A 205 -1.42 10.67 -26.83
CA ILE A 205 -2.42 11.74 -26.67
C ILE A 205 -1.66 13.07 -26.63
N THR A 206 -1.95 13.95 -27.58
CA THR A 206 -1.33 15.28 -27.67
C THR A 206 -2.16 16.34 -26.95
N GLY A 207 -1.56 17.51 -26.70
CA GLY A 207 -2.31 18.65 -26.15
C GLY A 207 -2.74 18.48 -24.68
N VAL A 208 -2.17 17.51 -23.97
CA VAL A 208 -2.34 17.35 -22.53
C VAL A 208 -1.63 18.52 -21.83
N PRO A 209 -2.36 19.40 -21.12
CA PRO A 209 -1.75 20.51 -20.41
C PRO A 209 -0.87 20.01 -19.26
N LEU A 210 0.19 20.75 -18.92
CA LEU A 210 0.93 20.48 -17.70
C LEU A 210 0.02 20.75 -16.48
N PRO A 211 -0.03 19.82 -15.51
CA PRO A 211 -0.76 20.09 -14.28
C PRO A 211 -0.10 21.26 -13.53
N SER A 212 -0.93 22.07 -12.87
CA SER A 212 -0.45 23.16 -12.01
C SER A 212 0.31 22.65 -10.79
N ASP A 213 -0.02 21.43 -10.36
CA ASP A 213 0.68 20.67 -9.33
C ASP A 213 1.12 19.32 -9.91
N PRO A 214 2.43 19.09 -10.17
CA PRO A 214 2.89 17.87 -10.81
C PRO A 214 2.67 16.66 -9.90
N PHE A 215 2.16 15.56 -10.48
CA PHE A 215 2.04 14.31 -9.76
C PHE A 215 3.43 13.69 -9.50
N THR A 216 3.82 13.61 -8.23
CA THR A 216 5.14 13.11 -7.79
C THR A 216 4.97 11.84 -6.97
N LEU A 217 6.08 11.15 -6.69
CA LEU A 217 6.05 9.93 -5.86
C LEU A 217 5.46 10.19 -4.47
N SER A 218 5.68 11.39 -3.93
CA SER A 218 5.12 11.85 -2.67
C SER A 218 3.59 12.00 -2.74
N HIS A 219 3.04 12.49 -3.85
CA HIS A 219 1.59 12.54 -4.04
C HIS A 219 1.00 11.14 -4.03
N ALA A 220 1.61 10.24 -4.80
CA ALA A 220 1.16 8.87 -4.88
C ALA A 220 1.20 8.15 -3.51
N ASN A 221 2.28 8.30 -2.73
CA ASN A 221 2.35 7.76 -1.37
C ASN A 221 1.39 8.48 -0.40
N GLY A 222 1.19 9.79 -0.56
CA GLY A 222 0.25 10.57 0.23
C GLY A 222 -1.18 10.08 0.05
N ILE A 223 -1.58 9.83 -1.19
CA ILE A 223 -2.88 9.23 -1.53
C ILE A 223 -2.94 7.79 -1.02
N GLY A 224 -1.94 6.97 -1.36
CA GLY A 224 -1.89 5.56 -1.02
C GLY A 224 -1.83 5.24 0.47
N GLY A 225 -1.51 6.22 1.33
CA GLY A 225 -1.59 6.09 2.80
C GLY A 225 -2.75 6.86 3.44
N TRP A 226 -3.69 7.38 2.66
CA TRP A 226 -4.80 8.20 3.15
C TRP A 226 -5.99 7.35 3.63
N ALA A 227 -5.79 6.48 4.63
CA ALA A 227 -6.78 5.50 5.07
C ALA A 227 -8.15 6.12 5.46
N VAL A 228 -8.17 7.38 5.91
CA VAL A 228 -9.41 8.09 6.25
C VAL A 228 -10.23 8.52 5.03
N ALA A 229 -9.69 8.38 3.81
CA ALA A 229 -10.33 8.77 2.55
C ALA A 229 -11.72 8.14 2.38
N SER A 230 -11.88 6.85 2.71
CA SER A 230 -13.17 6.17 2.51
C SER A 230 -14.22 6.72 3.46
N GLY A 231 -13.87 6.95 4.72
CA GLY A 231 -14.75 7.60 5.69
C GLY A 231 -15.14 9.01 5.25
N LEU A 232 -14.18 9.82 4.78
CA LEU A 232 -14.46 11.15 4.24
C LEU A 232 -15.38 11.09 3.01
N ALA A 233 -15.14 10.18 2.09
CA ALA A 233 -15.90 10.06 0.86
C ALA A 233 -17.34 9.55 1.08
N THR A 234 -17.63 8.89 2.20
CA THR A 234 -18.93 8.24 2.47
C THR A 234 -19.75 8.95 3.55
N LEU A 235 -19.09 9.63 4.50
CA LEU A 235 -19.76 10.23 5.66
C LEU A 235 -19.77 11.75 5.65
N SER A 236 -19.06 12.39 4.72
CA SER A 236 -18.92 13.84 4.73
C SER A 236 -19.34 14.50 3.44
N SER A 237 -19.75 15.77 3.57
CA SER A 237 -20.24 16.55 2.44
C SER A 237 -19.15 16.90 1.44
N GLU A 238 -19.57 17.29 0.24
CA GLU A 238 -18.70 17.85 -0.80
C GLU A 238 -17.79 18.96 -0.23
N SER A 239 -18.33 19.88 0.57
CA SER A 239 -17.57 21.00 1.16
C SER A 239 -16.44 20.53 2.08
N LEU A 240 -16.63 19.44 2.82
CA LEU A 240 -15.57 18.90 3.68
C LEU A 240 -14.51 18.17 2.85
N ASN A 241 -14.91 17.41 1.84
CA ASN A 241 -13.97 16.75 0.92
C ASN A 241 -13.16 17.77 0.11
N ASN A 242 -13.76 18.89 -0.32
CA ASN A 242 -13.04 20.02 -0.94
C ASN A 242 -11.93 20.60 -0.04
N ARG A 243 -12.02 20.39 1.28
CA ARG A 243 -11.01 20.88 2.23
C ARG A 243 -10.02 19.82 2.64
N LEU A 244 -10.45 18.56 2.78
CA LEU A 244 -9.68 17.49 3.41
C LEU A 244 -9.29 16.35 2.46
N GLY A 245 -10.00 16.20 1.35
CA GLY A 245 -9.84 15.13 0.38
C GLY A 245 -8.61 15.30 -0.49
N GLN A 246 -8.12 14.18 -1.01
CA GLN A 246 -7.07 14.14 -2.03
C GLN A 246 -7.73 14.27 -3.40
N LEU A 247 -7.84 15.51 -3.89
CA LEU A 247 -8.54 15.84 -5.13
C LEU A 247 -7.58 15.98 -6.30
N TYR A 248 -7.85 15.27 -7.40
CA TYR A 248 -7.10 15.38 -8.64
C TYR A 248 -8.02 15.26 -9.86
N ASP A 249 -7.63 15.88 -10.96
CA ASP A 249 -8.27 15.66 -12.25
C ASP A 249 -8.08 14.19 -12.68
N TYR A 250 -9.14 13.57 -13.17
CA TYR A 250 -9.09 12.22 -13.72
C TYR A 250 -9.81 12.17 -15.06
N TRP A 251 -9.22 11.45 -16.01
CA TRP A 251 -9.81 11.17 -17.30
C TRP A 251 -9.28 9.83 -17.81
N SER A 252 -10.14 9.09 -18.49
CA SER A 252 -9.74 7.86 -19.17
C SER A 252 -9.18 8.19 -20.56
N PRO A 253 -8.03 7.62 -20.98
CA PRO A 253 -7.48 7.82 -22.32
C PRO A 253 -8.31 7.17 -23.44
N SER A 254 -9.28 6.31 -23.13
CA SER A 254 -10.03 5.53 -24.12
C SER A 254 -11.37 6.11 -24.55
N LYS A 255 -12.11 6.86 -23.71
CA LYS A 255 -13.48 7.23 -24.11
C LYS A 255 -14.10 8.47 -23.48
N THR A 256 -14.05 8.61 -22.16
CA THR A 256 -14.87 9.61 -21.46
C THR A 256 -14.03 10.57 -20.65
N VAL A 257 -14.34 11.86 -20.81
CA VAL A 257 -13.85 12.93 -19.95
C VAL A 257 -15.03 13.52 -19.22
N LEU A 258 -15.04 13.32 -17.91
CA LEU A 258 -15.79 14.19 -17.02
C LEU A 258 -14.88 15.33 -16.61
N ASP A 259 -15.35 16.57 -16.82
CA ASP A 259 -14.66 17.76 -16.34
C ASP A 259 -14.99 17.98 -14.86
N SER A 260 -14.44 17.11 -14.01
CA SER A 260 -14.57 17.22 -12.55
C SER A 260 -13.33 16.68 -11.84
N GLU A 261 -12.99 17.28 -10.71
CA GLU A 261 -12.03 16.68 -9.78
C GLU A 261 -12.63 15.40 -9.17
N HIS A 262 -11.76 14.45 -8.89
CA HIS A 262 -12.12 13.19 -8.28
C HIS A 262 -11.43 13.02 -6.94
N VAL A 263 -12.13 12.38 -6.01
CA VAL A 263 -11.58 11.99 -4.71
C VAL A 263 -10.76 10.72 -4.90
N PHE A 264 -9.52 10.76 -4.44
CA PHE A 264 -8.62 9.62 -4.36
C PHE A 264 -8.38 9.22 -2.90
N GLY A 265 -8.02 7.96 -2.70
CA GLY A 265 -7.76 7.39 -1.39
C GLY A 265 -6.71 6.29 -1.38
N ASP A 266 -6.59 5.69 -0.21
CA ASP A 266 -5.66 4.62 0.11
C ASP A 266 -5.98 3.35 -0.69
N GLY A 267 -4.99 2.78 -1.39
CA GLY A 267 -5.16 1.53 -2.13
C GLY A 267 -5.47 0.34 -1.21
N GLY A 268 -4.99 0.39 0.03
CA GLY A 268 -5.22 -0.56 1.11
C GLY A 268 -6.67 -0.67 1.59
N LEU A 269 -7.56 0.19 1.08
CA LEU A 269 -9.01 0.01 1.23
C LEU A 269 -9.52 -1.19 0.41
N THR A 270 -8.78 -1.59 -0.63
CA THR A 270 -9.06 -2.74 -1.51
C THR A 270 -7.96 -3.79 -1.46
N ASP A 271 -6.69 -3.36 -1.51
CA ASP A 271 -5.52 -4.22 -1.58
C ASP A 271 -4.33 -3.62 -0.83
N ASN A 272 -3.84 -4.30 0.20
CA ASN A 272 -2.64 -3.91 0.95
C ASN A 272 -1.35 -4.60 0.45
N TRP A 273 -1.45 -5.47 -0.56
CA TRP A 273 -0.32 -6.25 -1.09
C TRP A 273 0.05 -5.91 -2.52
N ASN A 274 -0.78 -5.13 -3.23
CA ASN A 274 -0.65 -4.95 -4.66
C ASN A 274 -0.73 -6.30 -5.41
N LEU A 275 -1.46 -7.26 -4.82
CA LEU A 275 -1.64 -8.63 -5.29
C LEU A 275 -2.33 -8.64 -6.65
N PHE A 276 -3.35 -7.80 -6.83
CA PHE A 276 -4.10 -7.81 -8.07
C PHE A 276 -3.22 -7.44 -9.27
N GLN A 277 -2.32 -6.48 -9.07
CA GLN A 277 -1.43 -6.07 -10.13
C GLN A 277 -0.42 -7.17 -10.48
N ILE A 278 0.07 -7.89 -9.47
CA ILE A 278 0.94 -9.06 -9.68
C ILE A 278 0.20 -10.13 -10.47
N LEU A 279 -1.04 -10.47 -10.09
CA LEU A 279 -1.81 -11.54 -10.74
C LEU A 279 -2.27 -11.21 -12.17
N ARG A 280 -2.37 -9.93 -12.54
CA ARG A 280 -2.60 -9.51 -13.94
C ARG A 280 -1.42 -9.83 -14.87
N ARG A 281 -0.22 -10.03 -14.33
CA ARG A 281 0.98 -10.39 -15.10
C ARG A 281 1.03 -11.91 -15.18
N GLU A 282 0.47 -12.46 -16.26
CA GLU A 282 0.31 -13.91 -16.46
C GLU A 282 1.66 -14.67 -16.45
N GLU A 283 2.77 -13.97 -16.73
CA GLU A 283 4.14 -14.51 -16.69
C GLU A 283 4.74 -14.58 -15.28
N VAL A 284 4.09 -13.99 -14.26
CA VAL A 284 4.55 -14.13 -12.88
C VAL A 284 4.07 -15.47 -12.33
N GLU A 285 5.04 -16.36 -12.14
CA GLU A 285 4.82 -17.71 -11.63
C GLU A 285 4.98 -17.81 -10.11
N ARG A 286 5.75 -16.90 -9.48
CA ARG A 286 6.03 -16.94 -8.05
C ARG A 286 6.16 -15.56 -7.42
N PHE A 287 5.70 -15.41 -6.18
CA PHE A 287 5.90 -14.19 -5.39
C PHE A 287 5.78 -14.44 -3.89
N VAL A 288 6.28 -13.47 -3.12
CA VAL A 288 6.24 -13.49 -1.65
C VAL A 288 5.22 -12.45 -1.18
N ILE A 289 4.29 -12.87 -0.33
CA ILE A 289 3.40 -11.98 0.42
C ILE A 289 3.94 -11.85 1.85
N VAL A 290 4.16 -10.63 2.31
CA VAL A 290 4.56 -10.35 3.70
C VAL A 290 3.44 -9.60 4.41
N THR A 291 2.83 -10.23 5.41
CA THR A 291 1.68 -9.68 6.13
C THR A 291 2.08 -9.32 7.57
N ALA A 292 2.28 -8.02 7.80
CA ALA A 292 2.54 -7.46 9.12
C ALA A 292 1.23 -6.96 9.76
N SER A 293 0.41 -7.88 10.24
CA SER A 293 -0.92 -7.57 10.78
C SER A 293 -0.95 -7.36 12.30
N SER A 294 -1.89 -6.54 12.77
CA SER A 294 -2.27 -6.50 14.19
C SER A 294 -3.17 -7.67 14.61
N VAL A 295 -3.69 -8.45 13.66
CA VAL A 295 -4.44 -9.67 13.94
C VAL A 295 -3.45 -10.84 14.04
N SER A 296 -3.35 -11.45 15.22
CA SER A 296 -2.55 -12.66 15.41
C SER A 296 -3.24 -13.86 14.76
N LEU A 297 -2.46 -14.81 14.24
CA LEU A 297 -3.00 -16.11 13.80
C LEU A 297 -3.63 -16.84 14.99
N ASN A 298 -4.92 -17.15 14.90
CA ASN A 298 -5.64 -17.91 15.93
C ASN A 298 -5.32 -19.41 15.82
N MET A 299 -4.51 -19.93 16.74
CA MET A 299 -4.08 -21.33 16.76
C MET A 299 -5.18 -22.35 17.05
N SER A 300 -6.36 -21.88 17.49
CA SER A 300 -7.54 -22.71 17.74
C SER A 300 -8.56 -22.64 16.60
N TYR A 301 -8.28 -21.87 15.54
CA TYR A 301 -9.15 -21.81 14.37
C TYR A 301 -8.99 -23.06 13.51
N ASP A 302 -10.13 -23.65 13.12
CA ASP A 302 -10.21 -24.75 12.16
C ASP A 302 -11.01 -24.29 10.94
N ALA A 303 -10.32 -24.14 9.81
CA ALA A 303 -10.90 -23.69 8.55
C ALA A 303 -11.80 -24.74 7.88
N SER A 304 -11.71 -26.01 8.27
CA SER A 304 -12.57 -27.09 7.77
C SER A 304 -13.95 -27.09 8.44
N GLU A 305 -14.09 -26.50 9.62
CA GLU A 305 -15.33 -26.50 10.40
C GLU A 305 -16.18 -25.24 10.19
N ARG A 306 -15.53 -24.08 9.96
CA ARG A 306 -16.22 -22.79 9.82
C ARG A 306 -15.43 -21.75 9.03
N PRO A 307 -16.10 -20.74 8.43
CA PRO A 307 -15.42 -19.59 7.84
C PRO A 307 -14.65 -18.77 8.90
N PRO A 308 -13.65 -17.99 8.47
CA PRO A 308 -12.89 -17.13 9.37
C PRO A 308 -13.75 -15.96 9.88
N THR A 309 -13.34 -15.43 11.02
CA THR A 309 -13.82 -14.17 11.61
C THR A 309 -12.68 -13.15 11.63
N GLU A 310 -12.98 -11.89 11.94
CA GLU A 310 -11.99 -10.79 12.00
C GLU A 310 -10.83 -11.04 13.00
N THR A 311 -10.98 -12.02 13.90
CA THR A 311 -9.98 -12.36 14.92
C THR A 311 -9.19 -13.62 14.61
N ASP A 312 -9.54 -14.37 13.55
CA ASP A 312 -8.87 -15.64 13.25
C ASP A 312 -7.57 -15.44 12.46
N ILE A 313 -7.61 -14.55 11.46
CA ILE A 313 -6.50 -14.20 10.57
C ILE A 313 -6.77 -12.85 9.92
N ASP A 314 -5.74 -12.17 9.41
CA ASP A 314 -5.90 -10.96 8.61
C ASP A 314 -6.92 -11.15 7.47
N SER A 315 -7.88 -10.24 7.38
CA SER A 315 -8.97 -10.33 6.40
C SER A 315 -8.50 -10.21 4.94
N MET A 316 -7.34 -9.61 4.68
CA MET A 316 -6.76 -9.61 3.32
C MET A 316 -6.43 -11.02 2.86
N ILE A 317 -5.97 -11.89 3.78
CA ILE A 317 -5.71 -13.30 3.46
C ILE A 317 -7.01 -13.99 3.11
N SER A 318 -7.97 -14.02 4.03
CA SER A 318 -9.22 -14.75 3.79
C SER A 318 -10.02 -14.21 2.59
N SER A 319 -10.08 -12.89 2.40
CA SER A 319 -10.77 -12.30 1.25
C SER A 319 -10.15 -12.66 -0.10
N SER A 320 -8.83 -12.91 -0.17
CA SER A 320 -8.18 -13.40 -1.40
C SER A 320 -8.68 -14.78 -1.86
N PHE A 321 -9.25 -15.56 -0.93
CA PHE A 321 -9.90 -16.86 -1.18
C PHE A 321 -11.44 -16.76 -1.23
N GLY A 322 -11.99 -15.55 -1.33
CA GLY A 322 -13.45 -15.32 -1.40
C GLY A 322 -14.16 -15.38 -0.05
N LEU A 323 -13.42 -15.38 1.06
CA LEU A 323 -13.96 -15.45 2.42
C LEU A 323 -13.79 -14.10 3.10
N ASP A 324 -14.75 -13.18 2.94
CA ASP A 324 -14.70 -11.87 3.61
C ASP A 324 -15.37 -11.95 5.00
N PRO A 325 -14.60 -11.88 6.10
CA PRO A 325 -15.18 -11.90 7.45
C PRO A 325 -15.78 -10.55 7.85
N GLN A 326 -15.52 -9.48 7.09
CA GLN A 326 -15.95 -8.14 7.46
C GLN A 326 -17.36 -7.85 6.97
N ALA A 327 -18.16 -7.20 7.81
CA ALA A 327 -19.37 -6.56 7.33
C ALA A 327 -19.01 -5.40 6.38
N ILE A 328 -19.93 -5.03 5.48
CA ILE A 328 -19.76 -3.83 4.65
C ILE A 328 -19.58 -2.62 5.60
N THR A 329 -18.38 -2.05 5.62
CA THR A 329 -18.04 -0.90 6.46
C THR A 329 -17.76 0.36 5.65
N ASN A 330 -17.63 1.47 6.37
CA ASN A 330 -17.19 2.74 5.76
C ASN A 330 -15.69 2.76 5.45
N SER A 331 -14.91 1.74 5.81
CA SER A 331 -13.45 1.75 5.69
C SER A 331 -12.95 0.81 4.61
N PHE A 332 -13.18 -0.51 4.73
CA PHE A 332 -12.58 -1.51 3.83
C PHE A 332 -13.59 -2.05 2.82
N HIS A 333 -13.08 -2.53 1.68
CA HIS A 333 -13.85 -3.05 0.57
C HIS A 333 -13.19 -4.29 -0.04
N TYR A 334 -13.32 -5.43 0.64
CA TYR A 334 -12.67 -6.69 0.24
C TYR A 334 -13.60 -7.69 -0.45
N ARG A 335 -14.86 -7.33 -0.69
CA ARG A 335 -15.87 -8.21 -1.30
C ARG A 335 -15.48 -8.70 -2.71
N GLU A 336 -14.63 -7.94 -3.41
CA GLU A 336 -14.20 -8.24 -4.77
C GLU A 336 -12.85 -8.98 -4.79
N ASN A 337 -12.24 -9.28 -3.64
CA ASN A 337 -10.85 -9.73 -3.57
C ASN A 337 -10.63 -11.21 -3.94
N HIS A 338 -11.66 -11.96 -4.30
CA HIS A 338 -11.54 -13.39 -4.60
C HIS A 338 -10.66 -13.62 -5.83
N VAL A 339 -9.46 -14.16 -5.63
CA VAL A 339 -8.45 -14.39 -6.67
C VAL A 339 -7.78 -15.76 -6.57
N PHE A 340 -7.97 -16.51 -5.48
CA PHE A 340 -7.52 -17.89 -5.32
C PHE A 340 -8.69 -18.82 -4.99
N GLU A 341 -8.59 -20.09 -5.37
CA GLU A 341 -9.61 -21.13 -5.12
C GLU A 341 -9.94 -21.28 -3.62
N THR A 342 -11.22 -21.11 -3.26
CA THR A 342 -11.68 -21.08 -1.85
C THR A 342 -11.24 -22.30 -1.03
N ASP A 343 -11.29 -23.51 -1.61
CA ASP A 343 -10.97 -24.75 -0.89
C ASP A 343 -9.49 -24.83 -0.47
N GLN A 344 -8.60 -24.10 -1.14
CA GLN A 344 -7.18 -24.04 -0.79
C GLN A 344 -6.91 -23.23 0.49
N PHE A 345 -7.89 -22.46 0.97
CA PHE A 345 -7.75 -21.71 2.22
C PHE A 345 -7.51 -22.63 3.42
N VAL A 346 -8.11 -23.83 3.44
CA VAL A 346 -7.88 -24.81 4.53
C VAL A 346 -6.42 -25.25 4.56
N GLU A 347 -5.84 -25.57 3.41
CA GLU A 347 -4.42 -25.94 3.29
C GLU A 347 -3.50 -24.79 3.75
N LEU A 348 -3.82 -23.55 3.38
CA LEU A 348 -3.04 -22.40 3.82
C LEU A 348 -3.03 -22.27 5.35
N ILE A 349 -4.20 -22.37 6.00
CA ILE A 349 -4.31 -22.29 7.46
C ILE A 349 -3.55 -23.43 8.15
N ASP A 350 -3.63 -24.66 7.63
CA ASP A 350 -2.89 -25.79 8.16
C ASP A 350 -1.36 -25.58 8.07
N LYS A 351 -0.87 -25.05 6.95
CA LYS A 351 0.56 -24.73 6.76
C LYS A 351 1.00 -23.61 7.70
N LEU A 352 0.24 -22.51 7.81
CA LEU A 352 0.57 -21.40 8.69
C LEU A 352 0.57 -21.82 10.16
N THR A 353 -0.45 -22.56 10.60
CA THR A 353 -0.53 -23.09 11.97
C THR A 353 0.62 -24.08 12.25
N SER A 354 1.01 -24.88 11.27
CA SER A 354 2.17 -25.79 11.39
C SER A 354 3.47 -25.00 11.55
N ALA A 355 3.74 -24.02 10.69
CA ALA A 355 4.92 -23.16 10.77
C ALA A 355 4.99 -22.37 12.09
N ALA A 356 3.83 -21.90 12.58
CA ALA A 356 3.73 -21.25 13.89
C ALA A 356 4.15 -22.18 15.05
N ARG A 357 3.80 -23.47 14.98
CA ARG A 357 4.21 -24.47 15.99
C ARG A 357 5.71 -24.79 15.93
N GLU A 358 6.31 -24.76 14.74
CA GLU A 358 7.76 -24.93 14.56
C GLU A 358 8.56 -23.78 15.21
N GLY A 359 8.01 -22.56 15.18
CA GLY A 359 8.52 -21.43 15.96
C GLY A 359 9.78 -20.77 15.40
N THR A 360 10.10 -20.98 14.12
CA THR A 360 11.22 -20.35 13.39
C THR A 360 10.78 -19.22 12.47
N GLY A 361 9.48 -18.96 12.39
CA GLY A 361 8.81 -18.00 11.52
C GLY A 361 7.52 -18.60 10.99
N ILE A 362 6.47 -17.80 10.81
CA ILE A 362 5.23 -18.27 10.19
C ILE A 362 5.38 -18.09 8.68
N ILE A 363 5.97 -19.08 8.02
CA ILE A 363 6.21 -19.09 6.58
C ILE A 363 5.53 -20.31 5.99
N ALA A 364 4.67 -20.10 5.00
CA ALA A 364 4.00 -21.16 4.25
C ALA A 364 4.21 -20.96 2.76
N THR A 365 4.60 -22.02 2.05
CA THR A 365 4.65 -22.03 0.59
C THR A 365 3.64 -23.03 0.04
N MET A 366 2.88 -22.62 -0.96
CA MET A 366 1.94 -23.48 -1.68
C MET A 366 1.67 -22.97 -3.09
N ASP A 367 1.21 -23.86 -3.95
CA ASP A 367 0.61 -23.49 -5.23
C ASP A 367 -0.81 -22.98 -4.97
N CYS A 368 -1.13 -21.81 -5.52
CA CYS A 368 -2.46 -21.20 -5.48
C CYS A 368 -3.04 -21.16 -6.88
N ASP A 369 -4.18 -21.83 -7.05
CA ASP A 369 -4.95 -21.81 -8.29
C ASP A 369 -5.69 -20.48 -8.37
N VAL A 370 -5.40 -19.73 -9.43
CA VAL A 370 -5.96 -18.40 -9.66
C VAL A 370 -7.35 -18.53 -10.28
N VAL A 371 -8.33 -17.83 -9.71
CA VAL A 371 -9.69 -17.74 -10.26
C VAL A 371 -9.87 -16.47 -11.10
N ASP A 372 -10.82 -16.51 -12.04
CA ASP A 372 -11.18 -15.32 -12.80
C ASP A 372 -11.74 -14.23 -11.88
N ASN A 373 -11.25 -13.00 -12.07
CA ASN A 373 -11.77 -11.83 -11.38
C ASN A 373 -11.89 -10.67 -12.37
N GLU A 374 -13.09 -10.51 -12.93
CA GLU A 374 -13.37 -9.47 -13.92
C GLU A 374 -13.22 -8.05 -13.34
N HIS A 375 -13.50 -7.88 -12.04
CA HIS A 375 -13.40 -6.57 -11.38
C HIS A 375 -11.97 -6.02 -11.46
N TYR A 376 -10.98 -6.88 -11.23
CA TYR A 376 -9.55 -6.55 -11.29
C TYR A 376 -8.88 -6.96 -12.61
N GLY A 377 -9.62 -7.55 -13.55
CA GLY A 377 -9.11 -8.00 -14.85
C GLY A 377 -8.06 -9.11 -14.72
N ILE A 378 -8.21 -9.97 -13.72
CA ILE A 378 -7.34 -11.13 -13.51
C ILE A 378 -7.98 -12.31 -14.23
N LYS A 379 -7.17 -13.01 -15.03
CA LYS A 379 -7.56 -14.28 -15.63
C LYS A 379 -7.07 -15.43 -14.77
N GLY A 380 -7.98 -16.33 -14.45
CA GLY A 380 -7.72 -17.58 -13.77
C GLY A 380 -7.28 -18.69 -14.70
N GLY A 381 -7.40 -19.93 -14.23
CA GLY A 381 -7.02 -21.13 -14.98
C GLY A 381 -5.51 -21.37 -15.04
N ARG A 382 -4.76 -20.75 -14.14
CA ARG A 382 -3.33 -20.95 -13.93
C ARG A 382 -3.05 -21.12 -12.44
N SER A 383 -1.90 -21.71 -12.12
CA SER A 383 -1.41 -21.83 -10.75
C SER A 383 -0.18 -20.97 -10.55
N VAL A 384 -0.02 -20.38 -9.36
CA VAL A 384 1.15 -19.59 -8.96
C VAL A 384 1.69 -20.09 -7.63
N GLU A 385 3.01 -20.16 -7.49
CA GLU A 385 3.63 -20.52 -6.22
C GLU A 385 3.69 -19.27 -5.33
N VAL A 386 3.09 -19.33 -4.14
CA VAL A 386 3.04 -18.20 -3.21
C VAL A 386 3.73 -18.57 -1.91
N MET A 387 4.67 -17.73 -1.48
CA MET A 387 5.24 -17.78 -0.14
C MET A 387 4.55 -16.73 0.74
N PHE A 388 3.73 -17.18 1.68
CA PHE A 388 3.10 -16.36 2.70
C PHE A 388 4.01 -16.25 3.93
N VAL A 389 4.35 -15.01 4.31
CA VAL A 389 5.11 -14.69 5.52
C VAL A 389 4.20 -13.90 6.45
N TYR A 390 3.78 -14.51 7.54
CA TYR A 390 2.84 -13.91 8.49
C TYR A 390 3.52 -13.46 9.78
N LEU A 391 3.14 -12.30 10.29
CA LEU A 391 3.64 -11.80 11.56
C LEU A 391 3.03 -12.56 12.74
N GLY A 392 3.89 -13.13 13.57
CA GLY A 392 3.49 -13.75 14.83
C GLY A 392 4.69 -14.00 15.74
N ARG A 393 4.45 -14.75 16.82
CA ARG A 393 5.50 -15.17 17.75
C ARG A 393 6.48 -16.14 17.08
N VAL A 394 7.75 -16.04 17.43
CA VAL A 394 8.85 -16.83 16.85
C VAL A 394 9.69 -17.36 18.00
N PHE A 395 9.30 -18.52 18.55
CA PHE A 395 9.89 -19.05 19.78
C PHE A 395 11.41 -19.22 19.71
N ALA A 396 11.97 -19.56 18.55
CA ALA A 396 13.42 -19.65 18.36
C ALA A 396 14.13 -18.28 18.49
N TRP A 397 13.47 -17.19 18.08
CA TRP A 397 13.96 -15.82 18.31
C TRP A 397 13.78 -15.40 19.77
N GLU A 398 12.62 -15.71 20.36
CA GLU A 398 12.33 -15.43 21.77
C GLU A 398 13.36 -16.09 22.70
N ASP A 399 13.73 -17.35 22.44
CA ASP A 399 14.72 -18.10 23.21
C ASP A 399 16.12 -17.46 23.19
N LYS A 400 16.41 -16.59 22.22
CA LYS A 400 17.67 -15.85 22.11
C LYS A 400 17.66 -14.51 22.85
N LEU A 401 16.49 -13.99 23.21
CA LEU A 401 16.41 -12.72 23.92
C LEU A 401 17.04 -12.81 25.32
N PRO A 402 17.58 -11.68 25.83
CA PRO A 402 17.87 -11.53 27.26
C PRO A 402 16.66 -11.93 28.11
N ALA A 403 16.91 -12.63 29.24
CA ALA A 403 15.85 -13.25 30.03
C ALA A 403 14.82 -12.24 30.55
N ASP A 404 15.27 -11.07 31.00
CA ASP A 404 14.44 -9.97 31.47
C ASP A 404 13.53 -9.42 30.36
N LEU A 405 14.09 -9.19 29.17
CA LEU A 405 13.33 -8.71 28.02
C LEU A 405 12.34 -9.76 27.51
N ARG A 406 12.73 -11.04 27.48
CA ARG A 406 11.84 -12.15 27.11
C ARG A 406 10.66 -12.26 28.07
N GLU A 407 10.94 -12.22 29.37
CA GLU A 407 9.92 -12.22 30.40
C GLU A 407 9.02 -10.99 30.31
N GLU A 408 9.51 -9.83 29.87
CA GLU A 408 8.69 -8.62 29.70
C GLU A 408 7.76 -8.69 28.48
N LEU A 409 8.21 -9.31 27.38
CA LEU A 409 7.47 -9.39 26.12
C LEU A 409 6.42 -10.51 26.08
N PHE A 410 6.72 -11.66 26.68
CA PHE A 410 5.93 -12.88 26.46
C PHE A 410 5.56 -13.59 27.75
N GLU A 411 4.42 -14.28 27.71
CA GLU A 411 4.09 -15.30 28.69
C GLU A 411 4.94 -16.56 28.42
N PRO A 412 5.28 -17.36 29.44
CA PRO A 412 6.02 -18.62 29.27
C PRO A 412 5.29 -19.66 28.41
N VAL A 413 4.00 -19.46 28.15
CA VAL A 413 3.16 -20.32 27.31
C VAL A 413 3.58 -20.17 25.84
N ARG A 414 3.86 -21.30 25.16
CA ARG A 414 4.17 -21.34 23.72
C ARG A 414 2.91 -21.43 22.88
N ASP A 415 2.22 -20.31 22.77
CA ASP A 415 1.02 -20.12 21.94
C ASP A 415 1.12 -18.74 21.28
N THR A 416 0.95 -18.67 19.95
CA THR A 416 1.09 -17.42 19.19
C THR A 416 -0.04 -16.43 19.44
N SER A 417 -1.20 -16.90 19.91
CA SER A 417 -2.33 -16.05 20.31
C SER A 417 -2.19 -15.49 21.72
N VAL A 418 -1.36 -16.13 22.56
CA VAL A 418 -1.07 -15.69 23.91
C VAL A 418 0.06 -14.66 23.87
N LEU A 419 -0.33 -13.41 23.71
CA LEU A 419 0.54 -12.25 23.89
C LEU A 419 0.44 -11.76 25.34
N LYS A 420 1.42 -10.99 25.81
CA LYS A 420 1.21 -10.23 27.05
C LYS A 420 0.12 -9.17 26.83
N GLY A 421 -1.10 -9.58 27.12
CA GLY A 421 -2.28 -8.74 27.06
C GLY A 421 -2.43 -7.94 28.34
N ARG A 422 -1.87 -6.72 28.38
CA ARG A 422 -2.37 -5.57 29.15
C ARG A 422 -1.56 -4.31 28.85
N ARG A 423 -2.22 -3.16 29.05
CA ARG A 423 -1.68 -1.77 29.05
C ARG A 423 -0.42 -1.56 29.92
N GLU A 424 -0.03 -2.54 30.73
CA GLU A 424 0.98 -2.44 31.78
C GLU A 424 2.36 -2.97 31.33
N SER A 425 2.45 -3.68 30.21
CA SER A 425 3.76 -3.98 29.57
C SER A 425 4.30 -2.74 28.86
N LYS A 426 5.63 -2.58 28.82
CA LYS A 426 6.31 -1.58 27.98
C LYS A 426 6.08 -1.81 26.47
N TYR A 427 5.67 -3.03 26.08
CA TYR A 427 5.50 -3.46 24.70
C TYR A 427 4.10 -4.02 24.44
N PRO A 428 3.04 -3.21 24.58
CA PRO A 428 1.66 -3.71 24.47
C PRO A 428 1.41 -4.29 23.08
N GLY A 429 0.85 -5.50 23.05
CA GLY A 429 0.43 -6.18 21.81
C GLY A 429 1.57 -6.69 20.92
N PHE A 430 2.82 -6.71 21.39
CA PHE A 430 3.93 -7.27 20.59
C PHE A 430 3.72 -8.77 20.30
N PRO A 431 3.95 -9.27 19.06
CA PRO A 431 4.44 -8.52 17.89
C PRO A 431 3.32 -7.91 17.03
N ASN A 432 2.06 -8.33 17.20
CA ASN A 432 0.91 -7.91 16.42
C ASN A 432 0.33 -6.56 16.94
N ILE A 433 1.01 -5.46 16.59
CA ILE A 433 0.69 -4.12 17.11
C ILE A 433 -0.21 -3.37 16.13
N PRO A 434 -1.28 -2.69 16.60
CA PRO A 434 -2.06 -1.77 15.76
C PRO A 434 -1.17 -0.63 15.24
N LEU A 435 -1.05 -0.48 13.91
CA LEU A 435 -0.19 0.52 13.29
C LEU A 435 -0.86 1.88 13.06
N PHE A 436 -2.18 1.96 13.16
CA PHE A 436 -2.94 3.21 12.95
C PHE A 436 -2.52 4.40 13.83
N PRO A 437 -2.07 4.23 15.09
CA PRO A 437 -1.60 5.36 15.90
C PRO A 437 -0.35 6.06 15.34
N LEU A 438 0.43 5.38 14.48
CA LEU A 438 1.65 5.90 13.86
C LEU A 438 2.65 6.56 14.85
N ASP A 439 2.69 6.10 16.10
CA ASP A 439 3.57 6.61 17.16
C ASP A 439 4.08 5.42 17.97
N MET A 440 5.10 4.73 17.42
CA MET A 440 5.72 3.56 18.05
C MET A 440 7.00 3.98 18.80
N PRO A 441 7.19 3.58 20.07
CA PRO A 441 8.44 3.81 20.77
C PRO A 441 9.65 3.19 20.04
N PRO A 442 10.85 3.82 20.08
CA PRO A 442 12.05 3.30 19.43
C PRO A 442 12.36 1.84 19.77
N GLU A 443 12.18 1.44 21.02
CA GLU A 443 12.44 0.08 21.44
C GLU A 443 11.52 -0.93 20.74
N GLN A 444 10.24 -0.60 20.62
CA GLN A 444 9.26 -1.48 19.99
C GLN A 444 9.48 -1.55 18.46
N ALA A 445 9.82 -0.42 17.84
CA ALA A 445 10.18 -0.35 16.41
C ALA A 445 11.41 -1.20 16.09
N ASN A 446 12.46 -1.11 16.90
CA ASN A 446 13.68 -1.91 16.74
C ASN A 446 13.44 -3.40 16.99
N LEU A 447 12.63 -3.76 17.99
CA LEU A 447 12.26 -5.15 18.25
C LEU A 447 11.49 -5.75 17.08
N LEU A 448 10.48 -5.05 16.56
CA LEU A 448 9.66 -5.54 15.46
C LEU A 448 10.49 -5.69 14.18
N ALA A 449 11.29 -4.68 13.84
CA ALA A 449 12.17 -4.73 12.68
C ALA A 449 13.23 -5.84 12.80
N ASN A 450 13.74 -6.10 14.01
CA ASN A 450 14.67 -7.20 14.23
C ASN A 450 14.00 -8.57 14.12
N LEU A 451 12.84 -8.77 14.73
CA LEU A 451 12.08 -10.01 14.63
C LEU A 451 11.86 -10.39 13.16
N GLN A 452 11.32 -9.45 12.37
CA GLN A 452 11.07 -9.67 10.95
C GLN A 452 12.37 -9.92 10.16
N GLY A 453 13.41 -9.12 10.41
CA GLY A 453 14.71 -9.32 9.77
C GLY A 453 15.37 -10.65 10.14
N TRP A 454 15.20 -11.10 11.39
CA TRP A 454 15.72 -12.36 11.89
C TRP A 454 15.01 -13.55 11.23
N VAL A 455 13.69 -13.49 11.08
CA VAL A 455 12.91 -14.53 10.37
C VAL A 455 13.44 -14.72 8.95
N VAL A 456 13.66 -13.63 8.21
CA VAL A 456 14.23 -13.72 6.84
C VAL A 456 15.65 -14.28 6.86
N LYS A 457 16.51 -13.82 7.77
CA LYS A 457 17.91 -14.30 7.86
C LYS A 457 18.01 -15.77 8.27
N ASN A 458 17.26 -16.17 9.28
CA ASN A 458 17.25 -17.53 9.82
C ASN A 458 16.70 -18.53 8.81
N ASN A 459 15.76 -18.10 7.96
CA ASN A 459 15.19 -18.90 6.88
C ASN A 459 15.73 -18.50 5.50
N SER A 460 16.92 -17.89 5.43
CA SER A 460 17.43 -17.31 4.18
C SER A 460 17.55 -18.31 3.03
N GLN A 461 17.92 -19.56 3.32
CA GLN A 461 17.96 -20.61 2.30
C GLN A 461 16.58 -20.85 1.67
N LEU A 462 15.51 -20.88 2.47
CA LEU A 462 14.14 -21.03 1.98
C LEU A 462 13.75 -19.88 1.03
N PHE A 463 14.10 -18.64 1.37
CA PHE A 463 13.84 -17.49 0.50
C PHE A 463 14.67 -17.53 -0.79
N MET A 464 15.95 -17.92 -0.72
CA MET A 464 16.80 -18.04 -1.89
C MET A 464 16.33 -19.16 -2.82
N ASP A 465 15.95 -20.31 -2.27
CA ASP A 465 15.45 -21.44 -3.06
C ASP A 465 14.15 -21.08 -3.79
N PHE A 466 13.27 -20.32 -3.14
CA PHE A 466 12.00 -19.90 -3.71
C PHE A 466 12.17 -18.84 -4.82
N LEU A 467 12.99 -17.80 -4.55
CA LEU A 467 13.19 -16.66 -5.45
C LEU A 467 14.10 -16.98 -6.65
N GLY A 468 14.91 -18.04 -6.57
CA GLY A 468 15.96 -18.36 -7.54
C GLY A 468 17.19 -17.47 -7.40
#